data_AF-A0A9D7NN05-F1
#
_entry.id   AF-A0A9D7NN05-F1
#
_cell.length_a   1.000
_cell.length_b   1.000
_cell.length_c   1.000
_cell.angle_alpha   90.00
_cell.angle_beta   90.00
_cell.angle_gamma   90.00
#
_symmetry.space_group_name_H-M   'P 1'
#
loop_
_entity.id
_entity.type
_entity.pdbx_description
1 polymer ?
#
loop_
_entity_poly.entity_id
_entity_poly.type
_entity_poly.pdbx_seq_one_letter_code
_entity_poly.pdbx_strand_id
1 'polypeptide(L)'
;MNFGNFITSNTGLIHFIASIFALLLGTLVLVLPKGTSKHKIIGRLYGLTMLVVLTTAFMTYRLFGTWGIFHWTAVISSLTLICGLIPILTRRPTNNYISLHFSFMYWSIMGVYGAFVSETLVRMPKVVVESGIPNSVFYNMTGIGTAIVMGLGVYFFLKNKSKWDKQFGLKNQTNDRQFKK
;
A
#
# COMPACT_ATOMS: atom_id res chain seq x y z
N MET A 1 -7.62 -20.02 -24.33
CA MET A 1 -7.48 -20.03 -22.86
C MET A 1 -8.80 -19.58 -22.27
N ASN A 2 -9.41 -20.39 -21.40
CA ASN A 2 -10.72 -20.08 -20.83
C ASN A 2 -10.51 -19.13 -19.63
N PHE A 3 -10.72 -17.83 -19.83
CA PHE A 3 -10.50 -16.80 -18.79
C PHE A 3 -11.54 -16.82 -17.66
N GLY A 4 -12.54 -17.71 -17.73
CA GLY A 4 -13.63 -17.82 -16.75
C GLY A 4 -13.20 -18.10 -15.30
N ASN A 5 -11.96 -18.54 -15.08
CA ASN A 5 -11.41 -18.77 -13.73
C ASN A 5 -10.76 -17.53 -13.08
N PHE A 6 -10.45 -16.48 -13.86
CA PHE A 6 -9.73 -15.30 -13.35
C PHE A 6 -10.64 -14.13 -12.99
N ILE A 7 -11.82 -14.04 -13.60
CA ILE A 7 -12.77 -12.93 -13.43
C ILE A 7 -14.14 -13.52 -13.15
N THR A 8 -14.49 -13.60 -11.87
CA THR A 8 -15.75 -14.22 -11.43
C THR A 8 -16.86 -13.21 -11.16
N SER A 9 -16.57 -11.90 -11.21
CA SER A 9 -17.55 -10.81 -11.07
C SER A 9 -17.00 -9.48 -11.62
N ASN A 10 -17.90 -8.54 -11.95
CA ASN A 10 -17.54 -7.19 -12.39
C ASN A 10 -16.70 -6.45 -11.34
N THR A 11 -17.05 -6.57 -10.06
CA THR A 11 -16.29 -5.99 -8.95
C THR A 11 -14.88 -6.58 -8.86
N GLY A 12 -14.75 -7.90 -9.02
CA GLY A 12 -13.44 -8.57 -9.03
C GLY A 12 -12.57 -8.15 -10.21
N LEU A 13 -13.16 -7.91 -11.39
CA LEU A 13 -12.45 -7.38 -12.55
C LEU A 13 -11.91 -5.98 -12.29
N ILE A 14 -12.77 -5.09 -11.79
CA ILE A 14 -12.41 -3.70 -11.48
C ILE A 14 -11.30 -3.69 -10.42
N HIS A 15 -11.45 -4.49 -9.36
CA HIS A 15 -10.43 -4.65 -8.32
C HIS A 15 -9.09 -5.09 -8.90
N PHE A 16 -9.08 -6.12 -9.75
CA PHE A 16 -7.87 -6.66 -10.35
C PHE A 16 -7.15 -5.64 -11.24
N ILE A 17 -7.87 -4.99 -12.16
CA ILE A 17 -7.29 -3.97 -13.04
C ILE A 17 -6.77 -2.79 -12.21
N ALA A 18 -7.55 -2.29 -11.25
CA ALA A 18 -7.15 -1.20 -10.38
C ALA A 18 -5.90 -1.57 -9.55
N SER A 19 -5.78 -2.83 -9.11
CA SER A 19 -4.63 -3.33 -8.36
C SER A 19 -3.36 -3.35 -9.20
N ILE A 20 -3.44 -3.71 -10.49
CA ILE A 20 -2.31 -3.62 -11.42
C ILE A 20 -1.85 -2.16 -11.55
N PHE A 21 -2.77 -1.23 -11.77
CA PHE A 21 -2.42 0.19 -11.83
C PHE A 21 -1.84 0.70 -10.51
N ALA A 22 -2.40 0.32 -9.37
CA ALA A 22 -1.88 0.70 -8.05
C ALA A 22 -0.45 0.18 -7.83
N LEU A 23 -0.15 -1.05 -8.25
CA LEU A 23 1.20 -1.63 -8.22
C LEU A 23 2.19 -0.84 -9.08
N LEU A 24 1.83 -0.58 -10.33
CA LEU A 24 2.70 0.14 -11.28
C LEU A 24 2.92 1.59 -10.83
N LEU A 25 1.85 2.31 -10.52
CA LEU A 25 1.92 3.71 -10.09
C LEU A 25 2.61 3.83 -8.73
N GLY A 26 2.32 2.95 -7.77
CA GLY A 26 2.99 2.90 -6.48
C GLY A 26 4.49 2.68 -6.62
N THR A 27 4.90 1.75 -7.49
CA THR A 27 6.32 1.55 -7.82
C THR A 27 6.93 2.82 -8.39
N LEU A 28 6.27 3.46 -9.37
CA LEU A 28 6.73 4.74 -9.93
C LEU A 28 6.84 5.85 -8.87
N VAL A 29 5.90 5.93 -7.91
CA VAL A 29 5.98 6.87 -6.78
C VAL A 29 7.26 6.65 -5.98
N LEU A 30 7.70 5.40 -5.78
CA LEU A 30 8.93 5.07 -5.05
C LEU A 30 10.21 5.42 -5.82
N VAL A 31 10.25 5.28 -7.15
CA VAL A 31 11.47 5.57 -7.94
C VAL A 31 11.60 7.04 -8.35
N LEU A 32 10.49 7.73 -8.60
CA LEU A 32 10.53 9.11 -9.09
C LEU A 32 11.16 10.08 -8.08
N PRO A 33 11.91 11.10 -8.55
CA PRO A 33 12.41 12.16 -7.67
C PRO A 33 11.25 12.86 -6.94
N LYS A 34 11.33 12.87 -5.61
CA LYS A 34 10.26 13.36 -4.73
C LYS A 34 10.06 14.87 -4.90
N GLY A 35 8.82 15.32 -4.80
CA GLY A 35 8.45 16.75 -4.90
C GLY A 35 8.35 17.31 -6.34
N THR A 36 8.77 16.56 -7.36
CA THR A 36 8.63 16.97 -8.78
C THR A 36 7.17 16.94 -9.24
N SER A 37 6.85 17.66 -10.31
CA SER A 37 5.51 17.63 -10.93
C SER A 37 5.11 16.21 -11.35
N LYS A 38 6.04 15.43 -11.91
CA LYS A 38 5.83 14.02 -12.26
C LYS A 38 5.46 13.19 -11.03
N HIS A 39 6.21 13.32 -9.94
CA HIS A 39 5.90 12.61 -8.68
C HIS A 39 4.51 12.99 -8.14
N LYS A 40 4.13 14.27 -8.19
CA LYS A 40 2.81 14.74 -7.73
C LYS A 40 1.67 14.16 -8.58
N ILE A 41 1.80 14.15 -9.91
CA ILE A 41 0.78 13.60 -10.81
C ILE A 41 0.63 12.09 -10.60
N ILE A 42 1.74 11.35 -10.64
CA ILE A 42 1.73 9.89 -10.45
C ILE A 42 1.25 9.51 -9.05
N GLY A 43 1.61 10.28 -8.01
CA GLY A 43 1.12 10.08 -6.65
C GLY A 43 -0.40 10.29 -6.51
N ARG A 44 -0.98 11.25 -7.23
CA ARG A 44 -2.45 11.43 -7.27
C ARG A 44 -3.14 10.27 -7.98
N LEU A 45 -2.59 9.82 -9.11
CA LEU A 45 -3.12 8.65 -9.83
C LEU A 45 -3.04 7.38 -8.98
N TYR A 46 -1.94 7.18 -8.25
CA TYR A 46 -1.82 6.10 -7.26
C TYR A 46 -2.89 6.22 -6.18
N GLY A 47 -3.08 7.40 -5.59
CA GLY A 47 -4.12 7.61 -4.57
C GLY A 47 -5.53 7.29 -5.08
N LEU A 48 -5.87 7.76 -6.29
CA LEU A 48 -7.17 7.48 -6.92
C LEU A 48 -7.38 5.98 -7.21
N THR A 49 -6.37 5.33 -7.77
CA THR A 49 -6.44 3.88 -8.06
C THR A 49 -6.54 3.06 -6.78
N MET A 50 -5.83 3.45 -5.71
CA MET A 50 -5.94 2.81 -4.41
C MET A 50 -7.33 2.98 -3.77
N LEU A 51 -8.01 4.12 -3.96
CA LEU A 51 -9.39 4.25 -3.49
C LEU A 51 -10.32 3.24 -4.16
N VAL A 52 -10.15 3.00 -5.46
CA VAL A 52 -10.91 1.97 -6.19
C VAL A 52 -10.58 0.56 -5.67
N VAL A 53 -9.30 0.24 -5.49
CA VAL A 53 -8.86 -1.05 -4.93
C VAL A 53 -9.48 -1.29 -3.56
N LEU A 54 -9.40 -0.32 -2.65
CA LEU A 54 -9.93 -0.42 -1.29
C LEU A 54 -11.45 -0.57 -1.28
N THR A 55 -12.15 0.24 -2.07
CA THR A 55 -13.62 0.20 -2.16
C THR A 55 -14.09 -1.16 -2.64
N THR A 56 -13.49 -1.65 -3.73
CA THR A 56 -13.83 -2.97 -4.29
C THR A 56 -13.40 -4.13 -3.39
N ALA A 57 -12.34 -3.97 -2.59
CA ALA A 57 -11.95 -4.94 -1.57
C ALA A 57 -13.05 -5.11 -0.51
N PHE A 58 -13.63 -4.02 0.00
CA PHE A 58 -14.74 -4.05 0.97
C PHE A 58 -16.05 -4.63 0.39
N MET A 59 -16.18 -4.67 -0.93
CA MET A 59 -17.33 -5.24 -1.63
C MET A 59 -17.14 -6.73 -1.97
N THR A 60 -15.95 -7.30 -1.75
CA THR A 60 -15.59 -8.64 -2.25
C THR A 60 -15.52 -9.66 -1.12
N TYR A 61 -16.45 -10.62 -1.12
CA TYR A 61 -16.57 -11.65 -0.09
C TYR A 61 -16.22 -13.06 -0.58
N ARG A 62 -15.71 -13.19 -1.81
CA ARG A 62 -15.57 -14.48 -2.52
C ARG A 62 -14.81 -15.56 -1.76
N LEU A 63 -13.78 -15.18 -1.01
CA LEU A 63 -12.88 -16.14 -0.38
C LEU A 63 -13.39 -16.71 0.95
N PHE A 64 -14.15 -15.93 1.71
CA PHE A 64 -14.61 -16.31 3.06
C PHE A 64 -16.14 -16.30 3.21
N GLY A 65 -16.88 -15.85 2.19
CA GLY A 65 -18.33 -15.60 2.24
C GLY A 65 -18.77 -14.50 3.20
N THR A 66 -17.86 -14.02 4.06
CA THR A 66 -18.08 -13.12 5.18
C THR A 66 -16.88 -12.19 5.35
N TRP A 67 -16.96 -11.26 6.30
CA TRP A 67 -15.85 -10.38 6.63
C TRP A 67 -14.65 -11.18 7.15
N GLY A 68 -13.53 -11.10 6.44
CA GLY A 68 -12.33 -11.90 6.72
C GLY A 68 -11.08 -11.07 6.90
N ILE A 69 -9.94 -11.75 7.04
CA ILE A 69 -8.63 -11.12 7.28
C ILE A 69 -8.27 -10.07 6.22
N PHE A 70 -8.61 -10.30 4.96
CA PHE A 70 -8.31 -9.34 3.87
C PHE A 70 -9.08 -8.02 4.00
N HIS A 71 -10.27 -8.04 4.61
CA HIS A 71 -11.00 -6.81 4.90
C HIS A 71 -10.31 -6.00 6.00
N TRP A 72 -9.81 -6.66 7.04
CA TRP A 72 -9.00 -6.00 8.07
C TRP A 72 -7.71 -5.41 7.49
N THR A 73 -7.04 -6.10 6.58
CA THR A 73 -5.88 -5.51 5.88
C THR A 73 -6.27 -4.33 4.98
N ALA A 74 -7.47 -4.34 4.39
CA ALA A 74 -8.00 -3.20 3.64
C ALA A 74 -8.30 -1.99 4.55
N VAL A 75 -8.79 -2.22 5.79
CA VAL A 75 -8.94 -1.15 6.80
C VAL A 75 -7.57 -0.54 7.11
N ILE A 76 -6.57 -1.35 7.42
CA ILE A 76 -5.21 -0.86 7.74
C ILE A 76 -4.62 -0.09 6.54
N SER A 77 -4.77 -0.62 5.33
CA SER A 77 -4.33 0.06 4.10
C SER A 77 -5.05 1.39 3.89
N SER A 78 -6.36 1.45 4.15
CA SER A 78 -7.15 2.68 4.07
C SER A 78 -6.64 3.73 5.06
N LEU A 79 -6.45 3.36 6.32
CA LEU A 79 -5.90 4.24 7.34
C LEU A 79 -4.51 4.74 6.96
N THR A 80 -3.66 3.85 6.45
CA THR A 80 -2.30 4.18 6.01
C THR A 80 -2.32 5.17 4.83
N LEU A 81 -3.19 4.95 3.85
CA LEU A 81 -3.37 5.87 2.72
C LEU A 81 -3.86 7.25 3.19
N ILE A 82 -4.86 7.27 4.08
CA ILE A 82 -5.41 8.50 4.66
C ILE A 82 -4.32 9.25 5.44
N CYS A 83 -3.54 8.58 6.29
CA CYS A 83 -2.43 9.17 7.01
C CYS A 83 -1.29 9.64 6.09
N GLY A 84 -1.18 9.11 4.88
CA GLY A 84 -0.28 9.60 3.84
C GLY A 84 -0.80 10.85 3.13
N LEU A 85 -2.10 10.90 2.84
CA LEU A 85 -2.70 11.99 2.06
C LEU A 85 -3.10 13.21 2.91
N ILE A 86 -3.63 13.01 4.11
CA ILE A 86 -4.07 14.12 4.97
C ILE A 86 -2.94 15.13 5.25
N PRO A 87 -1.71 14.73 5.62
CA PRO A 87 -0.66 15.69 5.91
C PRO A 87 -0.30 16.57 4.72
N ILE A 88 -0.28 16.02 3.50
CA ILE A 88 0.06 16.81 2.31
C ILE A 88 -1.09 17.72 1.86
N LEU A 89 -2.35 17.30 2.07
CA LEU A 89 -3.54 18.09 1.73
C LEU A 89 -3.76 19.24 2.73
N THR A 90 -3.61 18.96 4.02
CA THR A 90 -3.82 19.95 5.10
C THR A 90 -2.58 20.77 5.41
N ARG A 91 -1.40 20.34 4.95
CA ARG A 91 -0.07 20.87 5.32
C ARG A 91 0.14 20.88 6.84
N ARG A 92 -0.40 19.88 7.53
CA ARG A 92 -0.30 19.71 8.99
C ARG A 92 0.23 18.32 9.37
N PRO A 93 0.96 18.20 10.49
CA PRO A 93 1.51 19.29 11.30
C PRO A 93 2.59 20.05 10.51
N THR A 94 2.66 21.37 10.68
CA THR A 94 3.50 22.28 9.85
C THR A 94 4.96 21.86 9.78
N ASN A 95 5.46 21.23 10.84
CA ASN A 95 6.87 20.91 10.98
C ASN A 95 7.24 19.56 10.36
N ASN A 96 6.28 18.65 10.17
CA ASN A 96 6.56 17.25 9.80
C ASN A 96 5.62 16.67 8.72
N TYR A 97 4.70 17.45 8.16
CA TYR A 97 3.70 16.94 7.22
C TYR A 97 4.31 16.21 6.01
N ILE A 98 5.47 16.66 5.53
CA ILE A 98 6.22 16.00 4.45
C ILE A 98 6.77 14.65 4.89
N SER A 99 7.36 14.57 6.09
CA SER A 99 7.90 13.31 6.64
C SER A 99 6.80 12.28 6.85
N LEU A 100 5.64 12.71 7.37
CA LEU A 100 4.46 11.86 7.55
C LEU A 100 3.93 11.39 6.21
N HIS A 101 3.77 12.29 5.24
CA HIS A 101 3.36 11.94 3.88
C HIS A 101 4.26 10.85 3.30
N PHE A 102 5.59 11.04 3.31
CA PHE A 102 6.50 10.03 2.77
C PHE A 102 6.45 8.71 3.54
N SER A 103 6.40 8.76 4.86
CA SER A 103 6.37 7.56 5.69
C SER A 103 5.11 6.73 5.41
N PHE A 104 3.94 7.34 5.48
CA PHE A 104 2.68 6.63 5.29
C PHE A 104 2.44 6.25 3.83
N MET A 105 2.82 7.09 2.85
CA MET A 105 2.73 6.69 1.44
C MET A 105 3.66 5.53 1.10
N TYR A 106 4.87 5.51 1.68
CA TYR A 106 5.77 4.37 1.53
C TYR A 106 5.14 3.07 2.06
N TRP A 107 4.61 3.10 3.28
CA TRP A 107 3.95 1.93 3.87
C TRP A 107 2.66 1.54 3.17
N SER A 108 1.92 2.49 2.61
CA SER A 108 0.77 2.21 1.75
C SER A 108 1.20 1.36 0.54
N ILE A 109 2.29 1.75 -0.14
CA ILE A 109 2.81 1.03 -1.32
C ILE A 109 3.34 -0.36 -0.94
N MET A 110 4.06 -0.47 0.20
CA MET A 110 4.49 -1.78 0.71
C MET A 110 3.30 -2.69 1.03
N GLY A 111 2.20 -2.13 1.53
CA GLY A 111 0.94 -2.85 1.71
C GLY A 111 0.38 -3.42 0.42
N VAL A 112 0.45 -2.67 -0.70
CA VAL A 112 0.05 -3.18 -2.04
C VAL A 112 0.93 -4.35 -2.47
N TYR A 113 2.24 -4.30 -2.22
CA TYR A 113 3.13 -5.43 -2.52
C TYR A 113 2.80 -6.67 -1.67
N GLY A 114 2.48 -6.51 -0.39
CA GLY A 114 2.01 -7.62 0.45
C GLY A 114 0.66 -8.18 -0.01
N ALA A 115 -0.28 -7.30 -0.39
CA ALA A 115 -1.55 -7.70 -0.97
C ALA A 115 -1.36 -8.47 -2.29
N PHE A 116 -0.40 -8.07 -3.13
CA PHE A 116 -0.05 -8.78 -4.37
C PHE A 116 0.46 -10.20 -4.14
N VAL A 117 1.26 -10.43 -3.08
CA VAL A 117 1.66 -11.79 -2.67
C VAL A 117 0.41 -12.63 -2.38
N SER A 118 -0.50 -12.10 -1.56
CA SER A 118 -1.75 -12.78 -1.19
C SER A 118 -2.62 -13.06 -2.42
N GLU A 119 -2.79 -12.06 -3.29
CA GLU A 119 -3.60 -12.11 -4.52
C GLU A 119 -3.07 -13.14 -5.53
N THR A 120 -1.74 -13.27 -5.61
CA THR A 120 -1.12 -14.29 -6.46
C THR A 120 -1.40 -15.69 -5.91
N LEU A 121 -1.31 -15.88 -4.59
CA LEU A 121 -1.52 -17.17 -3.94
C LEU A 121 -2.98 -17.62 -3.95
N VAL A 122 -3.96 -16.71 -3.88
CA VAL A 122 -5.39 -17.08 -4.03
C VAL A 122 -5.75 -17.48 -5.46
N ARG A 123 -4.85 -17.24 -6.43
CA ARG A 123 -5.02 -17.62 -7.86
C ARG A 123 -4.17 -18.83 -8.27
N MET A 124 -3.37 -19.39 -7.35
CA MET A 124 -2.51 -20.57 -7.56
C MET A 124 -3.32 -21.89 -7.45
N PRO A 125 -2.73 -23.06 -7.82
CA PRO A 125 -3.43 -24.35 -7.90
C PRO A 125 -4.08 -24.80 -6.58
N LYS A 126 -4.87 -25.88 -6.64
CA LYS A 126 -5.54 -26.53 -5.48
C LYS A 126 -4.64 -26.79 -4.26
N VAL A 127 -3.32 -26.78 -4.42
CA VAL A 127 -2.32 -26.89 -3.36
C VAL A 127 -2.48 -25.79 -2.30
N VAL A 128 -2.83 -24.57 -2.72
CA VAL A 128 -2.88 -23.39 -1.85
C VAL A 128 -4.33 -23.06 -1.48
N VAL A 129 -5.26 -23.27 -2.41
CA VAL A 129 -6.69 -23.04 -2.21
C VAL A 129 -7.44 -24.33 -2.53
N GLU A 130 -7.85 -25.06 -1.50
CA GLU A 130 -8.60 -26.31 -1.66
C GLU A 130 -10.09 -26.02 -1.62
N SER A 131 -10.82 -26.41 -2.66
CA SER A 131 -12.28 -26.19 -2.77
C SER A 131 -12.73 -24.73 -2.59
N GLY A 132 -11.87 -23.77 -2.94
CA GLY A 132 -12.14 -22.33 -2.80
C GLY A 132 -11.83 -21.73 -1.42
N ILE A 133 -11.33 -22.55 -0.48
CA ILE A 133 -11.01 -22.15 0.89
C ILE A 133 -9.49 -22.14 1.07
N PRO A 134 -8.90 -21.05 1.62
CA PRO A 134 -7.49 -21.02 1.97
C PRO A 134 -7.14 -22.07 3.02
N ASN A 135 -6.13 -22.90 2.75
CA ASN A 135 -5.63 -23.90 3.70
C ASN A 135 -4.40 -23.36 4.49
N SER A 136 -3.82 -24.18 5.37
CA SER A 136 -2.64 -23.77 6.15
C SER A 136 -1.43 -23.39 5.29
N VAL A 137 -1.24 -24.05 4.14
CA VAL A 137 -0.15 -23.74 3.20
C VAL A 137 -0.31 -22.32 2.65
N PHE A 138 -1.53 -21.89 2.33
CA PHE A 138 -1.80 -20.52 1.93
C PHE A 138 -1.34 -19.50 2.96
N TYR A 139 -1.76 -19.68 4.22
CA TYR A 139 -1.44 -18.72 5.27
C TYR A 139 0.06 -18.66 5.54
N ASN A 140 0.75 -19.81 5.52
CA ASN A 140 2.19 -19.87 5.70
C ASN A 140 2.95 -19.18 4.55
N MET A 141 2.61 -19.48 3.30
CA MET A 141 3.26 -18.87 2.13
C MET A 141 2.97 -17.37 2.05
N THR A 142 1.72 -16.97 2.32
CA THR A 142 1.32 -15.56 2.35
C THR A 142 2.05 -14.81 3.45
N GLY A 143 2.13 -15.41 4.65
CA GLY A 143 2.84 -14.85 5.79
C GLY A 143 4.33 -14.66 5.50
N ILE A 144 5.00 -15.70 5.00
CA ILE A 144 6.43 -15.65 4.63
C ILE A 144 6.68 -14.61 3.53
N GLY A 145 5.91 -14.66 2.44
CA GLY A 145 6.09 -13.73 1.32
C GLY A 145 5.85 -12.28 1.73
N THR A 146 4.80 -12.03 2.51
CA THR A 146 4.52 -10.69 3.06
C THR A 146 5.62 -10.26 4.02
N ALA A 147 6.12 -11.15 4.88
CA ALA A 147 7.22 -10.84 5.79
C ALA A 147 8.51 -10.46 5.05
N ILE A 148 8.84 -11.14 3.95
CA ILE A 148 9.98 -10.80 3.09
C ILE A 148 9.79 -9.41 2.49
N VAL A 149 8.62 -9.16 1.90
CA VAL A 149 8.28 -7.84 1.32
C VAL A 149 8.41 -6.74 2.37
N MET A 150 7.81 -6.94 3.55
CA MET A 150 7.84 -5.96 4.63
C MET A 150 9.24 -5.79 5.21
N GLY A 151 10.03 -6.86 5.36
CA GLY A 151 11.41 -6.81 5.83
C GLY A 151 12.33 -6.03 4.89
N LEU A 152 12.22 -6.27 3.58
CA LEU A 152 12.90 -5.46 2.56
C LEU A 152 12.41 -4.00 2.61
N GLY A 153 11.11 -3.79 2.80
CA GLY A 153 10.51 -2.48 3.00
C GLY A 153 11.14 -1.72 4.17
N VAL A 154 11.24 -2.34 5.34
CA VAL A 154 11.90 -1.76 6.53
C VAL A 154 13.35 -1.39 6.18
N TYR A 155 14.10 -2.31 5.60
CA TYR A 155 15.50 -2.08 5.25
C TYR A 155 15.69 -0.88 4.33
N PHE A 156 14.94 -0.81 3.22
CA PHE A 156 15.01 0.31 2.28
C PHE A 156 14.46 1.62 2.87
N PHE A 157 13.42 1.54 3.71
CA PHE A 157 12.87 2.70 4.41
C PHE A 157 13.91 3.33 5.32
N LEU A 158 14.56 2.54 6.19
CA LEU A 158 15.58 3.04 7.12
C LEU A 158 16.77 3.64 6.36
N LYS A 159 17.21 3.00 5.28
CA LYS A 159 18.32 3.49 4.43
C LYS A 159 18.00 4.83 3.75
N ASN A 160 16.76 5.02 3.31
CA ASN A 160 16.35 6.20 2.54
C ASN A 160 15.78 7.33 3.40
N LYS A 161 15.22 7.03 4.58
CA LYS A 161 14.61 8.01 5.48
C LYS A 161 15.55 9.15 5.82
N SER A 162 16.81 8.85 6.17
CA SER A 162 17.78 9.89 6.47
C SER A 162 18.06 10.82 5.27
N LYS A 163 17.95 10.33 4.03
CA LYS A 163 18.14 11.17 2.84
C LYS A 163 16.94 12.10 2.64
N TRP A 164 15.73 11.59 2.81
CA TRP A 164 14.50 12.39 2.70
C TRP A 164 14.43 13.47 3.79
N ASP A 165 14.75 13.13 5.04
CA ASP A 165 14.74 14.10 6.13
C ASP A 165 15.74 15.25 5.89
N LYS A 166 16.93 14.94 5.34
CA LYS A 166 17.91 15.97 4.95
C LYS A 166 17.42 16.82 3.78
N GLN A 167 16.89 16.19 2.72
CA GLN A 167 16.44 16.87 1.51
C GLN A 167 15.33 17.89 1.78
N PHE A 168 14.44 17.61 2.75
CA PHE A 168 13.32 18.47 3.08
C PHE A 168 13.48 19.23 4.40
N GLY A 169 14.71 19.26 4.97
CA GLY A 169 15.03 20.07 6.15
C GLY A 169 14.26 19.69 7.41
N LEU A 170 13.84 18.43 7.56
CA LEU A 170 12.96 17.96 8.64
C LEU A 170 13.68 17.75 9.98
N LYS A 171 15.00 17.98 10.04
CA LYS A 171 15.80 17.96 11.26
C LYS A 171 16.34 19.35 11.57
N ASN A 172 15.69 20.03 12.52
CA ASN A 172 16.14 21.11 13.43
C ASN A 172 15.07 22.21 13.61
N GLN A 173 13.97 21.90 14.30
CA GLN A 173 13.12 22.94 14.93
C GLN A 173 12.82 22.67 16.41
N THR A 174 13.34 21.59 16.97
CA THR A 174 13.25 21.33 18.43
C THR A 174 14.27 22.15 19.22
N ASN A 175 15.39 22.58 18.62
CA ASN A 175 16.40 23.41 19.31
C ASN A 175 16.08 24.92 19.27
N ASP A 176 15.36 25.42 18.25
CA ASP A 176 15.09 26.86 18.13
C ASP A 176 14.02 27.38 19.09
N ARG A 177 13.23 26.49 19.71
CA ARG A 177 12.26 26.88 20.76
C ARG A 177 12.89 27.06 22.13
N GLN A 178 14.13 26.63 22.34
CA GLN A 178 14.85 26.90 23.59
C GLN A 178 15.54 28.29 23.62
N PHE A 179 15.65 28.97 22.47
CA PHE A 179 16.31 30.27 22.34
C PHE A 179 15.35 31.46 22.14
N LYS A 180 14.04 31.23 22.20
CA LYS A 180 13.05 32.30 22.31
C LYS A 180 12.41 32.27 23.70
N LYS A 181 13.21 32.68 24.70
CA LYS A 181 12.70 33.26 25.94
C LYS A 181 12.58 34.76 25.74
#